data_AF-A0A7X7I3B8-F1
#
_entry.id   AF-A0A7X7I3B8-F1
#
_cell.length_a   1.000
_cell.length_b   1.000
_cell.length_c   1.000
_cell.angle_alpha   90.00
_cell.angle_beta   90.00
_cell.angle_gamma   90.00
#
_symmetry.space_group_name_H-M   'P 1'
#
loop_
_entity.id
_entity.type
_entity.pdbx_description
1 polymer ?
#
loop_
_entity_poly.entity_id
_entity_poly.type
_entity_poly.pdbx_seq_one_letter_code
_entity_poly.pdbx_strand_id
1 'polypeptide(L)'
;HILMPVQIYRLRLFTFLSTLLVKELLMGLEYAENGDRLADFDLYSGRDKISWGSLKDRGAGRANLGKTAREKLFSRLSARDRERLTAMEHRLLRLRQGGNNG
;
A
#
# COMPACT_ATOMS: atom_id res chain seq x y z
N HIS A 1 -5.77 -28.32 0.55
CA HIS A 1 -5.38 -26.92 0.31
C HIS A 1 -6.09 -26.42 -0.94
N ILE A 2 -6.91 -25.38 -0.82
CA ILE A 2 -7.50 -24.71 -1.99
C ILE A 2 -6.48 -23.65 -2.45
N LEU A 3 -5.94 -23.79 -3.65
CA LEU A 3 -5.13 -22.75 -4.30
C LEU A 3 -6.10 -21.81 -5.03
N MET A 4 -6.33 -20.62 -4.46
CA MET A 4 -7.08 -19.58 -5.16
C MET A 4 -6.14 -18.89 -6.16
N PRO A 5 -6.52 -18.77 -7.44
CA PRO A 5 -5.73 -18.02 -8.41
C PRO A 5 -5.72 -16.54 -8.02
N VAL A 6 -4.56 -16.03 -7.61
CA VAL A 6 -4.35 -14.61 -7.33
C VAL A 6 -3.60 -14.01 -8.51
N GLN A 7 -4.14 -12.95 -9.10
CA GLN A 7 -3.46 -12.22 -10.16
C GLN A 7 -2.36 -11.35 -9.56
N ILE A 8 -1.10 -11.63 -9.93
CA ILE A 8 0.07 -10.90 -9.46
C ILE A 8 0.61 -10.04 -10.59
N TYR A 9 0.73 -8.74 -10.33
CA TYR A 9 1.37 -7.78 -11.22
C TYR A 9 2.76 -7.43 -10.71
N ARG A 10 3.75 -7.37 -11.60
CA ARG A 10 5.14 -7.03 -11.24
C ARG A 10 5.58 -5.75 -11.96
N LEU A 11 5.92 -4.74 -11.18
CA LEU A 11 6.51 -3.49 -11.66
C LEU A 11 8.00 -3.46 -11.33
N ARG A 12 8.82 -2.91 -12.24
CA ARG A 12 10.23 -2.60 -11.98
C ARG A 12 10.36 -1.09 -11.88
N LEU A 13 10.87 -0.61 -10.74
CA LEU A 13 11.05 0.81 -10.47
C LEU A 13 12.54 1.15 -10.50
N PHE A 14 12.90 2.12 -11.32
CA PHE A 14 14.22 2.75 -11.30
C PHE A 14 14.07 4.09 -10.58
N THR A 15 14.81 4.28 -9.49
CA THR A 15 14.65 5.47 -8.65
C THR A 15 15.92 5.75 -7.84
N PHE A 16 16.13 7.02 -7.51
CA PHE A 16 17.15 7.45 -6.56
C PHE A 16 16.68 7.37 -5.10
N LEU A 17 15.41 7.03 -4.86
CA LEU A 17 14.88 6.88 -3.52
C LEU A 17 15.47 5.64 -2.84
N SER A 18 15.72 5.74 -1.53
CA SER A 18 16.16 4.59 -0.75
C SER A 18 15.07 3.52 -0.69
N THR A 19 15.48 2.26 -0.62
CA THR A 19 14.58 1.11 -0.55
C THR A 19 13.57 1.22 0.59
N LEU A 20 13.98 1.74 1.76
CA LEU A 20 13.08 1.95 2.90
C LEU A 20 12.03 3.02 2.62
N LEU A 21 12.41 4.12 1.97
CA LEU A 21 11.46 5.16 1.59
C LEU A 21 10.45 4.64 0.56
N VAL A 22 10.90 3.86 -0.43
CA VAL A 22 9.99 3.19 -1.38
C VAL A 22 9.03 2.26 -0.63
N LYS A 23 9.52 1.48 0.35
CA LYS A 23 8.67 0.60 1.15
C LYS A 23 7.63 1.38 1.94
N GLU A 24 8.01 2.51 2.53
CA GLU A 24 7.09 3.40 3.26
C GLU A 24 6.01 3.98 2.34
N LEU A 25 6.39 4.44 1.14
CA LEU A 25 5.42 4.92 0.15
C LEU A 25 4.42 3.84 -0.26
N LEU A 26 4.89 2.62 -0.53
CA LEU A 26 4.03 1.49 -0.86
C LEU A 26 3.09 1.15 0.30
N MET A 27 3.59 1.13 1.53
CA MET A 27 2.78 0.94 2.74
C MET A 27 1.66 1.98 2.86
N GLY A 28 1.94 3.25 2.53
CA GLY A 28 0.91 4.30 2.54
C GLY A 28 -0.18 4.12 1.49
N LEU A 29 0.13 3.44 0.36
CA LEU A 29 -0.83 3.11 -0.70
C LEU A 29 -1.64 1.83 -0.41
N GLU A 30 -1.22 1.00 0.55
CA GLU A 30 -1.93 -0.25 0.86
C GLU A 30 -3.28 -0.02 1.57
N TYR A 31 -3.47 1.13 2.21
CA TYR A 31 -4.59 1.39 3.13
C TYR A 31 -5.46 2.54 2.64
N ALA A 32 -6.77 2.38 2.75
CA ALA A 32 -7.73 3.46 2.58
C ALA A 32 -7.83 4.30 3.86
N GLU A 33 -8.51 5.45 3.77
CA GLU A 33 -8.75 6.33 4.91
C GLU A 33 -9.46 5.64 6.09
N ASN A 34 -10.41 4.75 5.81
CA ASN A 34 -11.14 4.00 6.83
C ASN A 34 -10.30 2.89 7.50
N GLY A 35 -9.04 2.71 7.09
CA GLY A 35 -8.14 1.68 7.59
C GLY A 35 -8.27 0.33 6.91
N ASP A 36 -9.15 0.18 5.92
CA ASP A 36 -9.22 -1.02 5.10
C ASP A 36 -7.96 -1.18 4.27
N ARG A 37 -7.41 -2.40 4.27
CA ARG A 37 -6.31 -2.75 3.38
C ARG A 37 -6.87 -3.05 1.99
N LEU A 38 -6.45 -2.26 1.02
CA LEU A 38 -6.89 -2.33 -0.38
C LEU A 38 -5.98 -3.23 -1.24
N ALA A 39 -4.68 -3.30 -0.91
CA ALA A 39 -3.69 -4.03 -1.68
C ALA A 39 -2.54 -4.56 -0.81
N ASP A 40 -1.79 -5.52 -1.34
CA ASP A 40 -0.50 -5.96 -0.78
C ASP A 40 0.62 -5.59 -1.75
N PHE A 41 1.57 -4.77 -1.28
CA PHE A 41 2.74 -4.39 -2.07
C PHE A 41 3.99 -5.02 -1.47
N ASP A 42 4.46 -6.06 -2.16
CA ASP A 42 5.76 -6.65 -1.91
C ASP A 42 6.86 -5.87 -2.65
N LEU A 43 7.87 -5.44 -1.90
CA LEU A 43 9.04 -4.77 -2.43
C LEU A 43 10.23 -5.72 -2.38
N TYR A 44 10.90 -5.87 -3.52
CA TYR A 44 12.15 -6.59 -3.64
C TYR A 44 13.25 -5.64 -4.12
N SER A 45 14.39 -5.67 -3.44
CA SER A 45 15.62 -4.99 -3.86
C SER A 45 16.64 -6.05 -4.23
N GLY A 46 16.88 -6.25 -5.53
CA GLY A 46 17.62 -7.42 -6.00
C GLY A 46 16.88 -8.71 -5.68
N ARG A 47 17.46 -9.55 -4.80
CA ARG A 47 16.85 -10.81 -4.33
C ARG A 47 16.17 -10.68 -2.97
N ASP A 48 16.38 -9.55 -2.28
CA ASP A 48 15.94 -9.39 -0.90
C ASP A 48 14.53 -8.82 -0.82
N LYS A 49 13.65 -9.53 -0.11
CA LYS A 49 12.31 -9.03 0.23
C LYS A 49 12.43 -8.03 1.37
N ILE A 50 11.93 -6.83 1.14
CA ILE A 50 11.94 -5.75 2.12
C ILE A 50 10.68 -5.84 2.97
N SER A 51 10.86 -6.25 4.22
CA SER A 51 9.76 -6.38 5.17
C SER A 51 9.27 -5.01 5.65
N TRP A 52 7.98 -4.91 5.92
CA TRP A 52 7.42 -3.77 6.67
C TRP A 52 8.02 -3.66 8.07
N GLY A 53 8.51 -4.77 8.64
CA GLY A 53 9.18 -4.80 9.94
C GLY A 53 10.48 -4.01 9.97
N SER A 54 11.10 -3.76 8.80
CA SER A 54 12.28 -2.92 8.67
C SER A 54 11.99 -1.42 8.88
N LEU A 55 10.72 -1.01 8.91
CA LEU A 55 10.28 0.36 9.15
C LEU A 55 9.92 0.66 10.62
N LYS A 56 10.05 -0.34 11.51
CA LYS A 56 9.60 -0.23 12.90
C LYS A 56 10.55 0.62 13.76
N ASP A 57 9.97 1.57 14.48
CA ASP A 57 10.28 1.75 15.90
C ASP A 57 9.53 0.67 16.71
N ARG A 58 10.19 0.12 17.74
CA ARG A 58 9.71 -1.05 18.49
C ARG A 58 8.29 -0.83 19.02
N GLY A 59 7.31 -1.64 18.57
CA GLY A 59 5.97 -1.73 19.17
C GLY A 59 4.78 -1.46 18.24
N ALA A 60 4.96 -0.80 17.08
CA ALA A 60 3.84 -0.50 16.19
C ALA A 60 3.38 -1.71 15.34
N GLY A 61 2.08 -1.99 15.30
CA GLY A 61 1.48 -2.99 14.41
C GLY A 61 1.48 -2.55 12.95
N ARG A 62 1.45 -3.49 11.98
CA ARG A 62 1.48 -3.18 10.54
C ARG A 62 0.38 -2.21 10.12
N ALA A 63 -0.84 -2.38 10.65
CA ALA A 63 -1.96 -1.50 10.34
C ALA A 63 -1.70 -0.05 10.79
N ASN A 64 -1.11 0.13 11.98
CA ASN A 64 -0.76 1.47 12.47
C ASN A 64 0.33 2.10 11.61
N LEU A 65 1.36 1.32 11.26
CA LEU A 65 2.42 1.76 10.35
C LEU A 65 1.86 2.15 8.97
N GLY A 66 0.88 1.40 8.46
CA GLY A 66 0.19 1.72 7.21
C GLY A 66 -0.56 3.06 7.28
N LYS A 67 -1.29 3.31 8.37
CA LYS A 67 -1.98 4.59 8.60
C LYS A 67 -1.00 5.76 8.66
N THR A 68 0.06 5.65 9.45
CA THR A 68 1.10 6.69 9.56
C THR A 68 1.80 6.93 8.21
N ALA A 69 2.11 5.86 7.47
CA ALA A 69 2.69 5.97 6.14
C ALA A 69 1.73 6.66 5.15
N ARG A 70 0.42 6.39 5.24
CA ARG A 70 -0.60 7.06 4.43
C ARG A 70 -0.68 8.55 4.75
N GLU A 71 -0.72 8.94 6.03
CA GLU A 71 -0.72 10.35 6.44
C GLU A 71 0.51 11.08 5.89
N LYS A 72 1.69 10.45 5.99
CA LYS A 72 2.93 10.99 5.44
C LYS A 72 2.95 11.06 3.91
N LEU A 73 2.35 10.10 3.23
CA LEU A 73 2.17 10.13 1.77
C LEU A 73 1.28 11.32 1.39
N PHE A 74 0.11 11.44 2.00
CA PHE A 74 -0.86 12.48 1.70
C PHE A 74 -0.30 13.88 1.98
N SER A 75 0.47 14.07 3.06
CA SER A 75 1.09 15.37 3.35
C SER A 75 2.03 15.87 2.25
N ARG A 76 2.59 14.96 1.43
CA ARG A 76 3.49 15.25 0.32
C ARG A 76 2.79 15.38 -1.03
N LEU A 77 1.53 14.97 -1.13
CA LEU A 77 0.74 15.06 -2.36
C LEU A 77 0.09 16.43 -2.51
N SER A 78 -0.02 16.89 -3.76
CA SER A 78 -0.83 18.05 -4.11
C SER A 78 -2.32 17.77 -3.83
N ALA A 79 -3.14 18.83 -3.69
CA ALA A 79 -4.58 18.67 -3.50
C ALA A 79 -5.22 17.81 -4.61
N ARG A 80 -4.81 18.06 -5.87
CA ARG A 80 -5.26 17.30 -7.04
C ARG A 80 -4.91 15.82 -6.94
N ASP A 81 -3.69 15.49 -6.50
CA ASP A 81 -3.26 14.10 -6.38
C ASP A 81 -3.94 13.38 -5.21
N ARG A 82 -4.21 14.09 -4.12
CA ARG A 82 -5.01 13.56 -2.99
C ARG A 82 -6.41 13.20 -3.46
N GLU A 83 -7.10 14.11 -4.17
CA GLU A 83 -8.42 13.85 -4.73
C GLU A 83 -8.42 12.66 -5.68
N ARG A 84 -7.42 12.58 -6.56
CA ARG A 84 -7.28 11.45 -7.49
C ARG A 84 -7.05 10.13 -6.76
N LEU A 85 -6.19 10.11 -5.74
CA LEU A 85 -5.91 8.91 -4.96
C LEU A 85 -7.15 8.45 -4.18
N THR A 86 -7.82 9.36 -3.48
CA THR A 86 -9.06 9.07 -2.75
C THR A 86 -10.16 8.56 -3.69
N ALA A 87 -10.30 9.11 -4.89
CA ALA A 87 -11.26 8.61 -5.88
C ALA A 87 -10.95 7.16 -6.32
N MET A 88 -9.67 6.80 -6.47
CA MET A 88 -9.25 5.43 -6.75
C MET A 88 -9.57 4.49 -5.57
N GLU A 89 -9.28 4.91 -4.34
CA GLU A 89 -9.60 4.15 -3.12
C GLU A 89 -11.12 3.85 -3.03
N HIS A 90 -11.98 4.87 -3.21
CA HIS A 90 -13.43 4.67 -3.21
C HIS A 90 -13.92 3.73 -4.32
N ARG A 91 -13.31 3.80 -5.51
CA ARG A 91 -13.64 2.88 -6.60
C ARG A 91 -13.30 1.44 -6.22
N LEU A 92 -12.13 1.20 -5.61
CA LEU A 92 -11.71 -0.14 -5.17
C LEU A 92 -12.66 -0.70 -4.10
N LEU A 93 -13.04 0.12 -3.12
CA LEU A 93 -13.99 -0.28 -2.06
C LEU A 93 -15.37 -0.67 -2.64
N ARG A 94 -15.89 0.10 -3.59
CA ARG A 94 -17.16 -0.24 -4.28
C ARG A 94 -17.07 -1.54 -5.07
N LEU A 95 -15.98 -1.76 -5.81
CA LEU A 95 -15.78 -3.00 -6.57
C LEU A 95 -15.73 -4.21 -5.65
N ARG A 96 -15.10 -4.08 -4.48
CA ARG A 96 -15.04 -5.13 -3.46
C ARG A 96 -16.42 -5.48 -2.91
N GLN A 97 -17.29 -4.48 -2.70
CA GLN A 97 -18.67 -4.71 -2.24
C GLN A 97 -19.54 -5.35 -3.32
N GLY A 98 -19.40 -4.93 -4.58
CA GLY A 98 -20.15 -5.50 -5.71
C GLY A 98 -19.77 -6.94 -6.05
N GLY A 99 -18.51 -7.33 -5.85
CA GLY A 99 -18.04 -8.71 -6.05
C GLY A 99 -18.44 -9.70 -4.95
N ASN A 100 -19.02 -9.24 -3.85
CA ASN A 100 -19.45 -10.08 -2.73
C ASN A 100 -20.94 -10.45 -2.79
N ASN A 101 -21.65 -10.00 -3.83
CA ASN A 101 -23.08 -10.23 -4.09
C ASN A 101 -23.32 -11.17 -5.29
N GLY A 102 -22.32 -11.95 -5.71
CA GLY A 102 -22.39 -12.90 -6.83
C GLY A 102 -22.02 -14.31 -6.43
#